data_AF-A0A800DV60-F1
#
_entry.id   AF-A0A800DV60-F1
#
_cell.length_a   1.000
_cell.length_b   1.000
_cell.length_c   1.000
_cell.angle_alpha   90.00
_cell.angle_beta   90.00
_cell.angle_gamma   90.00
#
_symmetry.space_group_name_H-M   'P 1'
#
loop_
_entity.id
_entity.type
_entity.pdbx_description
1 polymer ?
#
loop_
_entity_poly.entity_id
_entity_poly.type
_entity_poly.pdbx_seq_one_letter_code
_entity_poly.pdbx_strand_id
1 'polypeptide(L)'
;MKVIICFPPLNCKKGYPTLGQNRQFQYFKEPTYIYPIVPAYAATFLKENGFYVKWIDCIAENINYSQFLEIIKEEKPDLIAFET
;
A
#
# COMPACT_ATOMS: atom_id res chain seq x y z
N MET A 1 5.18 -11.62 14.54
CA MET A 1 4.23 -11.56 13.42
C MET A 1 4.68 -10.44 12.47
N LYS A 2 4.77 -10.75 11.17
CA LYS A 2 5.11 -9.83 10.08
C LYS A 2 3.81 -9.33 9.43
N VAL A 3 3.59 -8.03 9.53
CA VAL A 3 2.43 -7.34 8.97
C VAL A 3 2.89 -6.46 7.82
N ILE A 4 2.20 -6.55 6.69
CA ILE A 4 2.37 -5.62 5.57
C ILE A 4 1.19 -4.65 5.56
N ILE A 5 1.48 -3.36 5.52
CA ILE A 5 0.50 -2.32 5.17
C ILE A 5 0.70 -2.02 3.69
N CYS A 6 -0.35 -2.22 2.87
CA CYS A 6 -0.20 -2.20 1.42
C CYS A 6 -1.27 -1.40 0.68
N PHE A 7 -0.83 -0.62 -0.31
CA PHE A 7 -1.66 -0.11 -1.40
C PHE A 7 -1.45 -1.05 -2.59
N PRO A 8 -2.40 -1.96 -2.89
CA PRO A 8 -2.18 -3.03 -3.84
C PRO A 8 -2.02 -2.51 -5.27
N PRO A 9 -1.40 -3.31 -6.17
CA PRO A 9 -1.28 -2.93 -7.57
C PRO A 9 -2.67 -2.83 -8.20
N LEU A 10 -2.97 -1.70 -8.82
CA LEU A 10 -4.24 -1.43 -9.50
C LEU A 10 -4.05 -1.23 -11.01
N ASN A 11 -5.16 -1.33 -11.74
CA ASN A 11 -5.19 -0.97 -13.14
C ASN A 11 -5.09 0.55 -13.32
N CYS A 12 -3.92 1.03 -13.72
CA CYS A 12 -3.64 2.44 -13.97
C CYS A 12 -3.94 2.90 -15.41
N LYS A 13 -4.65 2.11 -16.23
CA LYS A 13 -5.01 2.52 -17.62
C LYS A 13 -5.84 3.79 -17.68
N LYS A 14 -6.60 4.09 -16.64
CA LYS A 14 -7.47 5.29 -16.54
C LYS A 14 -6.73 6.52 -15.97
N GLY A 15 -5.47 6.38 -15.57
CA GLY A 15 -4.70 7.39 -14.86
C GLY A 15 -4.19 6.88 -13.51
N TYR A 16 -3.89 7.80 -12.61
CA TYR A 16 -3.32 7.53 -11.30
C TYR A 16 -4.43 7.33 -10.25
N PRO A 17 -4.58 6.12 -9.69
CA PRO A 17 -5.58 5.85 -8.67
C PRO A 17 -5.25 6.59 -7.37
N THR A 18 -6.26 7.20 -6.75
CA THR A 18 -6.12 8.01 -5.53
C THR A 18 -6.43 7.21 -4.24
N LEU A 19 -5.89 5.99 -4.14
CA LEU A 19 -6.02 5.12 -2.97
C LEU A 19 -5.44 5.79 -1.71
N GLY A 20 -6.18 5.76 -0.60
CA GLY A 20 -5.79 6.40 0.66
C GLY A 20 -5.75 7.93 0.64
N GLN A 21 -6.22 8.58 -0.43
CA GLN A 21 -6.14 10.04 -0.59
C GLN A 21 -7.48 10.74 -0.44
N ASN A 22 -8.52 10.21 -1.10
CA ASN A 22 -9.84 10.82 -1.17
C ASN A 22 -10.89 9.90 -0.53
N ARG A 23 -11.90 10.49 0.13
CA ARG A 23 -13.06 9.73 0.63
C ARG A 23 -13.84 9.06 -0.49
N GLN A 24 -13.72 9.58 -1.71
CA GLN A 24 -14.27 9.01 -2.91
C GLN A 24 -13.11 8.64 -3.84
N PHE A 25 -13.05 7.38 -4.24
CA PHE A 25 -12.02 6.90 -5.16
C PHE A 25 -12.15 7.54 -6.55
N GLN A 26 -11.03 8.04 -7.08
CA GLN A 26 -10.96 8.69 -8.39
C GLN A 26 -9.62 8.36 -9.08
N TYR A 27 -9.58 8.52 -10.40
CA TYR A 27 -8.35 8.51 -11.18
C TYR A 27 -7.98 9.95 -11.57
N PHE A 28 -6.75 10.34 -11.28
CA PHE A 28 -6.20 11.62 -11.71
C PHE A 28 -5.37 11.47 -12.98
N LYS A 29 -5.27 12.55 -13.75
CA LYS A 29 -4.44 12.59 -14.95
C LYS A 29 -2.95 12.67 -14.60
N GLU A 30 -2.62 13.40 -13.55
CA GLU A 30 -1.25 13.58 -13.05
C GLU A 30 -1.07 12.81 -11.74
N PRO A 31 0.15 12.28 -11.46
CA PRO A 31 0.42 11.60 -10.22
C PRO A 31 0.29 12.57 -9.04
N THR A 32 -0.53 12.20 -8.06
CA THR A 32 -0.67 12.94 -6.81
C THR A 32 -0.49 11.94 -5.68
N TYR A 33 0.33 12.28 -4.70
CA TYR A 33 0.65 11.42 -3.55
C TYR A 33 0.36 12.18 -2.26
N ILE A 34 -0.77 11.86 -1.61
CA ILE A 34 -1.12 12.39 -0.30
C ILE A 34 -0.59 11.45 0.77
N TYR A 35 0.00 12.00 1.83
CA TYR A 35 0.48 11.21 2.95
C TYR A 35 -0.68 10.46 3.62
N PRO A 36 -0.69 9.11 3.62
CA PRO A 36 -1.80 8.32 4.12
C PRO A 36 -1.72 8.17 5.65
N ILE A 37 -2.27 9.17 6.36
CA ILE A 37 -2.15 9.28 7.83
C ILE A 37 -2.66 8.05 8.55
N VAL A 38 -3.80 7.48 8.17
CA VAL A 38 -4.41 6.35 8.88
C VAL A 38 -3.56 5.08 8.75
N PRO A 39 -3.18 4.62 7.53
CA PRO A 39 -2.25 3.50 7.40
C PRO A 39 -0.89 3.76 8.05
N ALA A 40 -0.36 4.99 7.97
CA ALA A 40 0.93 5.34 8.58
C ALA A 40 0.90 5.30 10.12
N TYR A 41 -0.20 5.73 10.72
CA TYR A 41 -0.42 5.61 12.16
C TYR A 41 -0.52 4.15 12.58
N ALA A 42 -1.28 3.33 11.84
CA ALA A 42 -1.35 1.89 12.10
C ALA A 42 0.03 1.22 12.00
N ALA A 43 0.83 1.57 10.99
CA ALA A 43 2.18 1.05 10.83
C ALA A 43 3.09 1.41 12.02
N THR A 44 3.04 2.66 12.47
CA THR A 44 3.78 3.13 13.64
C THR A 44 3.34 2.41 14.91
N PHE A 45 2.03 2.34 15.16
CA PHE A 45 1.47 1.70 16.35
C PHE A 45 1.83 0.20 16.41
N LEU A 46 1.74 -0.52 15.29
CA LEU A 46 2.17 -1.91 15.22
C LEU A 46 3.67 -2.06 15.51
N LYS A 47 4.51 -1.19 14.95
CA LYS A 47 5.95 -1.22 15.20
C LYS A 47 6.28 -0.98 16.68
N GLU A 48 5.62 -0.02 17.32
CA GLU A 48 5.77 0.28 18.75
C GLU A 48 5.35 -0.89 19.65
N ASN A 49 4.39 -1.71 19.21
CA ASN A 49 3.92 -2.90 19.92
C ASN A 49 4.71 -4.18 19.56
N GLY A 50 5.89 -4.06 18.93
CA GLY A 50 6.81 -5.19 18.69
C GLY A 50 6.49 -6.04 17.47
N PHE A 51 5.61 -5.59 16.58
CA PHE A 51 5.36 -6.25 15.30
C PHE A 51 6.43 -5.88 14.28
N TYR A 52 6.77 -6.82 13.40
CA TYR A 52 7.56 -6.48 12.21
C TYR A 52 6.60 -5.89 11.18
N VAL A 53 6.82 -4.64 10.78
CA VAL A 53 5.94 -3.94 9.85
C VAL A 53 6.71 -3.60 8.58
N LYS A 54 6.14 -3.92 7.43
CA LYS A 54 6.64 -3.48 6.12
C LYS A 54 5.55 -2.68 5.39
N TRP A 55 5.97 -1.58 4.79
CA TRP A 55 5.11 -0.72 3.97
C TRP A 55 5.33 -1.05 2.50
N ILE A 56 4.26 -1.19 1.72
CA ILE A 56 4.33 -1.42 0.27
C ILE A 56 3.27 -0.55 -0.42
N ASP A 57 3.68 0.49 -1.12
CA ASP A 57 2.76 1.30 -1.94
C ASP A 57 2.99 0.99 -3.42
N CYS A 58 2.21 0.06 -3.98
CA CYS A 58 2.42 -0.36 -5.36
C CYS A 58 2.11 0.73 -6.38
N ILE A 59 1.30 1.74 -6.03
CA ILE A 59 0.97 2.85 -6.92
C ILE A 59 2.13 3.84 -6.94
N ALA A 60 2.58 4.30 -5.76
CA ALA A 60 3.68 5.25 -5.66
C ALA A 60 5.02 4.65 -6.10
N GLU A 61 5.24 3.35 -5.84
CA GLU A 61 6.47 2.63 -6.21
C GLU A 61 6.40 2.01 -7.62
N ASN A 62 5.27 2.15 -8.31
CA ASN A 62 5.04 1.59 -9.65
C ASN A 62 5.32 0.07 -9.73
N ILE A 63 4.91 -0.65 -8.68
CA ILE A 63 5.04 -2.11 -8.58
C ILE A 63 3.87 -2.74 -9.31
N ASN A 64 4.15 -3.55 -10.34
CA ASN A 64 3.12 -4.29 -11.04
C ASN A 64 2.73 -5.58 -10.31
N TYR A 65 1.63 -6.21 -10.75
CA TYR A 65 1.09 -7.41 -10.11
C TYR A 65 2.10 -8.56 -9.98
N SER A 66 2.90 -8.83 -11.01
CA SER A 66 3.91 -9.89 -10.97
C SER A 66 5.01 -9.60 -9.96
N GLN A 67 5.49 -8.36 -9.91
CA GLN A 67 6.48 -7.93 -8.91
C GLN A 67 5.92 -8.01 -7.50
N PHE A 68 4.66 -7.57 -7.30
CA PHE A 68 3.98 -7.67 -6.03
C PHE A 68 3.91 -9.11 -5.53
N LEU A 69 3.56 -10.07 -6.40
CA LEU A 69 3.53 -11.49 -6.04
C LEU A 69 4.91 -12.02 -5.62
N GLU A 70 5.98 -11.64 -6.30
CA GLU A 70 7.34 -12.03 -5.89
C GLU A 70 7.70 -11.43 -4.53
N ILE A 71 7.39 -10.15 -4.29
CA ILE A 71 7.60 -9.52 -2.98
C ILE A 71 6.86 -10.27 -1.88
N ILE A 72 5.61 -10.68 -2.10
CA ILE A 72 4.85 -11.43 -1.09
C ILE A 72 5.45 -12.83 -0.85
N LYS A 73 5.92 -13.52 -1.91
CA LYS A 73 6.59 -14.83 -1.78
C LYS A 73 7.90 -14.74 -1.00
N GLU A 74 8.67 -13.68 -1.22
CA GLU A 74 9.93 -13.43 -0.52
C GLU A 74 9.69 -13.01 0.94
N GLU A 75 8.76 -12.08 1.15
CA GLU A 75 8.48 -11.54 2.48
C GLU A 75 7.79 -12.52 3.41
N LYS A 76 6.90 -13.38 2.88
CA LYS A 76 6.12 -14.35 3.66
C LYS A 76 5.43 -13.70 4.87
N PRO A 77 4.58 -12.67 4.65
CA PRO A 77 3.88 -12.01 5.74
C PRO A 77 2.84 -12.93 6.40
N ASP A 78 2.62 -12.74 7.69
CA ASP A 78 1.54 -13.40 8.41
C ASP A 78 0.18 -12.70 8.14
N LEU A 79 0.22 -11.39 7.88
CA LEU A 79 -0.96 -10.56 7.59
C LEU A 79 -0.61 -9.48 6.57
N ILE A 80 -1.52 -9.23 5.63
CA ILE A 80 -1.47 -8.07 4.74
C ILE A 80 -2.75 -7.27 4.94
N ALA A 81 -2.62 -5.99 5.29
CA ALA A 81 -3.73 -5.04 5.34
C ALA A 81 -3.71 -4.19 4.06
N PHE A 82 -4.73 -4.36 3.22
CA PHE A 82 -4.90 -3.56 2.02
C PHE A 82 -5.72 -2.30 2.30
N GLU A 83 -5.25 -1.17 1.78
CA GLU A 83 -6.06 0.03 1.57
C GLU A 83 -6.65 -0.02 0.15
N THR A 84 -7.97 0.19 0.00
CA THR A 84 -8.71 0.07 -1.28
C THR A 84 -9.87 1.06 -1.38
#